data_AF-A0A7J6RN63-F1
#
_entry.id   AF-A0A7J6RN63-F1
#
_cell.length_a   1.000
_cell.length_b   1.000
_cell.length_c   1.000
_cell.angle_alpha   90.00
_cell.angle_beta   90.00
_cell.angle_gamma   90.00
#
_symmetry.space_group_name_H-M   'P 1'
#
loop_
_entity.id
_entity.type
_entity.pdbx_description
1 polymer ?
#
loop_
_entity_poly.entity_id
_entity_poly.type
_entity_poly.pdbx_seq_one_letter_code
_entity_poly.pdbx_strand_id
1 'polypeptide(L)'
;GISGLKQLGVRELTHKISFLATYVESDSQWKGGDSATPDVMMRGEGGEYPEIQQAMTAEHRDRLKEISEHADPFSRLAKAIAPGVCGQEDVKKGILLQLIGGVP
;
A
#
# COMPACT_ATOMS: atom_id res chain seq x y z
N GLY A 1 57.30 21.59 39.72
CA GLY A 1 55.98 21.81 39.10
C GLY A 1 55.84 20.91 37.91
N ILE A 2 54.85 20.02 37.94
CA ILE A 2 54.01 19.50 36.84
C ILE A 2 53.01 18.52 37.49
N SER A 3 52.00 19.06 38.18
CA SER A 3 50.86 18.28 38.67
C SER A 3 49.78 18.24 37.57
N GLY A 4 50.05 17.54 36.47
CA GLY A 4 49.17 17.52 35.28
C GLY A 4 48.84 16.13 34.73
N LEU A 5 49.53 15.08 35.19
CA LEU A 5 49.38 13.71 34.68
C LEU A 5 48.29 12.87 35.37
N LYS A 6 47.59 13.42 36.38
CA LYS A 6 46.54 12.71 37.13
C LYS A 6 45.23 12.54 36.35
N GLN A 7 45.13 13.15 35.17
CA GLN A 7 43.95 13.18 34.31
C GLN A 7 44.19 12.59 32.91
N LEU A 8 45.27 11.80 32.72
CA LEU A 8 45.19 10.66 31.80
C LEU A 8 44.34 9.61 32.53
N GLY A 9 43.03 9.75 32.59
CA GLY A 9 42.16 9.93 31.42
C GLY A 9 41.52 8.59 31.04
N VAL A 10 41.36 7.66 32.00
CA VAL A 10 40.51 6.49 31.83
C VAL A 10 39.09 6.92 32.21
N ARG A 11 38.30 7.33 31.22
CA ARG A 11 36.87 7.55 31.39
C ARG A 11 36.15 6.24 31.10
N GLU A 12 35.31 5.82 32.04
CA GLU A 12 34.47 4.64 31.86
C GLU A 12 33.45 4.91 30.74
N LEU A 13 33.59 4.18 29.64
CA LEU A 13 32.72 4.30 28.47
C LEU A 13 31.49 3.40 28.66
N THR A 14 30.43 3.98 29.22
CA THR A 14 29.12 3.31 29.27
C THR A 14 28.45 3.42 27.91
N HIS A 15 28.35 2.30 27.19
CA HIS A 15 27.72 2.25 25.87
C HIS A 15 26.22 1.94 25.96
N LYS A 16 25.44 2.57 25.08
CA LYS A 16 24.05 2.22 24.80
C LYS A 16 23.92 1.97 23.31
N ILE A 17 23.15 0.95 22.94
CA ILE A 17 22.91 0.62 21.53
C ILE A 17 21.97 1.67 20.94
N SER A 18 22.27 2.12 19.73
CA SER A 18 21.39 2.97 18.92
C SER A 18 21.39 2.44 17.49
N PHE A 19 20.22 2.46 16.87
CA PHE A 19 20.06 2.04 15.48
C PHE A 19 20.10 3.27 14.58
N LEU A 20 20.88 3.19 13.50
CA LEU A 20 20.96 4.23 12.47
C LEU A 20 20.54 3.60 11.14
N ALA A 21 19.40 4.00 10.61
CA ALA A 21 18.99 3.66 9.26
C ALA A 21 19.62 4.64 8.27
N THR A 22 20.34 4.14 7.27
CA THR A 22 20.93 4.94 6.18
C THR A 22 20.00 5.10 4.99
N TYR A 23 18.94 4.28 4.93
CA TYR A 23 17.90 4.31 3.92
C TYR A 23 16.57 3.99 4.58
N VAL A 24 15.56 4.79 4.25
CA VAL A 24 14.18 4.56 4.63
C VAL A 24 13.35 4.76 3.38
N GLU A 25 12.66 3.72 2.98
CA GLU A 25 11.60 3.79 1.98
C GLU A 25 10.30 3.55 2.71
N SER A 26 9.33 4.43 2.48
CA SER A 26 7.99 4.19 2.99
C SER A 26 7.41 3.07 2.15
N ASP A 27 7.33 1.89 2.74
CA ASP A 27 6.61 0.79 2.13
C ASP A 27 5.12 1.09 2.26
N SER A 28 4.52 1.65 1.21
CA SER A 28 3.08 1.87 1.11
C SER A 28 2.30 0.55 1.01
N GLN A 29 2.97 -0.60 1.02
CA GLN A 29 2.43 -1.96 0.92
C GLN A 29 1.44 -2.33 2.05
N TRP A 30 1.39 -1.61 3.18
CA TRP A 30 0.33 -1.79 4.19
C TRP A 30 -1.00 -1.07 3.87
N LYS A 31 -1.15 -0.46 2.69
CA LYS A 31 -2.48 -0.13 2.13
C LYS A 31 -3.00 -1.24 1.22
N GLY A 32 -2.88 -2.52 1.62
CA GLY A 32 -3.61 -3.63 1.00
C GLY A 32 -3.44 -3.80 -0.52
N GLY A 33 -2.30 -3.42 -1.08
CA GLY A 33 -1.99 -3.49 -2.50
C GLY A 33 -0.61 -4.10 -2.76
N ASP A 34 -0.53 -4.96 -3.75
CA ASP A 34 0.70 -5.60 -4.24
C ASP A 34 1.75 -4.54 -4.66
N SER A 35 3.05 -4.83 -4.51
CA SER A 35 4.17 -3.89 -4.78
C SER A 35 4.19 -3.33 -6.22
N ALA A 36 3.40 -3.89 -7.13
CA ALA A 36 3.25 -3.43 -8.50
C ALA A 36 2.22 -2.29 -8.67
N THR A 37 1.43 -1.95 -7.65
CA THR A 37 0.54 -0.79 -7.71
C THR A 37 1.25 0.43 -7.13
N PRO A 38 1.63 1.44 -7.93
CA PRO A 38 2.15 2.68 -7.40
C PRO A 38 1.12 3.26 -6.44
N ASP A 39 1.58 3.94 -5.39
CA ASP A 39 0.77 4.71 -4.43
C ASP A 39 0.17 5.93 -5.15
N VAL A 40 -0.63 5.66 -6.19
CA VAL A 40 -1.47 6.65 -6.84
C VAL A 40 -2.61 6.84 -5.87
N MET A 41 -2.44 7.80 -4.97
CA MET A 41 -3.57 8.48 -4.39
C MET A 41 -4.49 8.81 -5.56
N MET A 42 -5.64 8.14 -5.62
CA MET A 42 -6.79 8.47 -6.49
C MET A 42 -7.32 9.84 -6.06
N ARG A 43 -6.48 10.86 -6.21
CA ARG A 43 -6.65 12.26 -5.79
C ARG A 43 -6.22 13.16 -6.96
N GLY A 44 -6.64 12.78 -8.16
CA GLY A 44 -6.47 13.56 -9.38
C GLY A 44 -7.84 13.84 -9.97
N GLU A 45 -8.19 15.12 -10.11
CA GLU A 45 -9.31 15.62 -10.89
C GLU A 45 -9.01 15.42 -12.39
N GLY A 46 -9.19 14.21 -12.90
CA GLY A 46 -8.96 13.93 -14.32
C GLY A 46 -9.01 12.44 -14.59
N GLY A 47 -9.99 12.02 -15.37
CA GLY A 47 -10.33 10.61 -15.62
C GLY A 47 -9.31 9.77 -16.39
N GLU A 48 -8.04 10.18 -16.47
CA GLU A 48 -6.96 9.38 -17.03
C GLU A 48 -5.79 9.31 -16.05
N TYR A 49 -5.48 8.10 -15.59
CA TYR A 49 -4.34 7.81 -14.74
C TYR A 49 -3.26 7.09 -15.57
N PRO A 50 -2.48 7.80 -16.40
CA PRO A 50 -1.44 7.20 -17.24
C PRO A 50 -0.36 6.48 -16.41
N GLU A 51 -0.11 6.96 -15.19
CA GLU A 51 0.84 6.35 -14.24
C GLU A 51 0.39 4.97 -13.77
N ILE A 52 -0.92 4.76 -13.53
CA ILE A 52 -1.48 3.44 -13.18
C ILE A 52 -1.34 2.48 -14.35
N GLN A 53 -1.61 2.95 -15.58
CA GLN A 53 -1.50 2.10 -16.78
C GLN A 53 -0.05 1.69 -17.05
N GLN A 54 0.91 2.57 -16.79
CA GLN A 54 2.34 2.29 -16.99
C GLN A 54 2.91 1.35 -15.93
N ALA A 55 2.41 1.42 -14.70
CA ALA A 55 2.90 0.54 -13.64
C ALA A 55 2.24 -0.85 -13.64
N MET A 56 1.05 -1.00 -14.21
CA MET A 56 0.44 -2.31 -14.41
C MET A 56 1.16 -3.11 -15.50
N THR A 57 1.29 -4.42 -15.31
CA THR A 57 1.76 -5.33 -16.36
C THR A 57 0.72 -5.46 -17.47
N ALA A 58 1.16 -5.82 -18.68
CA ALA A 58 0.25 -6.01 -19.82
C ALA A 58 -0.83 -7.07 -19.54
N GLU A 59 -0.43 -8.18 -18.90
CA GLU A 59 -1.34 -9.26 -18.53
C GLU A 59 -2.43 -8.80 -17.55
N HIS A 60 -2.09 -7.97 -16.56
CA HIS A 60 -3.06 -7.41 -15.62
C HIS A 60 -4.04 -6.47 -16.31
N ARG A 61 -3.57 -5.67 -17.28
CA ARG A 61 -4.45 -4.79 -18.07
C ARG A 61 -5.44 -5.58 -18.91
N ASP A 62 -4.98 -6.63 -19.59
CA ASP A 62 -5.83 -7.47 -20.43
C ASP A 62 -6.91 -8.17 -19.59
N ARG A 63 -6.54 -8.71 -18.42
CA ARG A 63 -7.50 -9.30 -17.48
C ARG A 63 -8.52 -8.27 -16.96
N LEU A 64 -8.09 -7.06 -16.62
CA LEU A 64 -9.00 -6.02 -16.14
C LEU A 64 -10.02 -5.63 -17.22
N LYS A 65 -9.57 -5.55 -18.47
CA LYS A 65 -10.41 -5.29 -19.64
C LYS A 65 -11.42 -6.42 -19.88
N GLU A 66 -10.98 -7.67 -19.79
CA GLU A 66 -11.88 -8.83 -19.85
C GLU A 66 -12.97 -8.75 -18.76
N ILE A 67 -12.58 -8.39 -17.53
CA ILE A 67 -13.51 -8.28 -16.41
C ILE A 67 -14.55 -7.18 -16.65
N SER A 68 -14.15 -6.03 -17.20
CA SER A 68 -15.04 -4.90 -17.44
C SER A 68 -16.01 -5.11 -18.61
N GLU A 69 -15.66 -5.95 -19.58
CA GLU A 69 -16.49 -6.26 -20.76
C GLU A 69 -17.62 -7.27 -20.48
N HIS A 70 -17.64 -7.89 -19.30
CA HIS A 70 -18.73 -8.82 -18.94
C HIS A 70 -20.09 -8.12 -18.71
N ALA A 71 -21.18 -8.85 -18.89
CA ALA A 71 -22.55 -8.32 -18.84
C ALA A 71 -22.98 -7.77 -17.47
N ASP A 72 -22.39 -8.23 -16.36
CA ASP A 72 -22.66 -7.71 -15.01
C ASP A 72 -21.43 -7.87 -14.09
N PRO A 73 -20.42 -6.97 -14.23
CA PRO A 73 -19.20 -7.04 -13.44
C PRO A 73 -19.47 -6.73 -11.96
N PHE A 74 -20.45 -5.88 -11.68
CA PHE A 74 -20.78 -5.45 -10.32
C PHE A 74 -21.33 -6.59 -9.47
N SER A 75 -22.37 -7.29 -9.93
CA SER A 75 -22.90 -8.43 -9.17
C SER A 75 -21.91 -9.59 -9.11
N ARG A 76 -21.07 -9.77 -10.15
CA ARG A 76 -20.05 -10.80 -10.15
C ARG A 76 -18.95 -10.54 -9.12
N LEU A 77 -18.46 -9.30 -9.03
CA LEU A 77 -17.48 -8.88 -8.03
C LEU A 77 -18.07 -8.97 -6.61
N ALA A 78 -19.32 -8.54 -6.41
CA ALA A 78 -19.98 -8.63 -5.11
C ALA A 78 -20.05 -10.08 -4.59
N LYS A 79 -20.37 -11.04 -5.47
CA LYS A 79 -20.38 -12.47 -5.11
C LYS A 79 -19.00 -13.02 -4.74
N ALA A 80 -17.94 -12.45 -5.31
CA ALA A 80 -16.56 -12.89 -5.09
C ALA A 80 -15.97 -12.43 -3.74
N ILE A 81 -16.48 -11.36 -3.11
CA ILE A 81 -15.95 -10.82 -1.85
C ILE A 81 -16.14 -11.79 -0.68
N ALA A 82 -17.28 -12.47 -0.63
CA ALA A 82 -17.65 -13.37 0.46
C ALA A 82 -18.28 -14.66 -0.10
N PRO A 83 -17.46 -15.56 -0.69
CA PRO A 83 -17.96 -16.78 -1.33
C PRO A 83 -18.53 -17.78 -0.32
N GLY A 84 -18.09 -17.75 0.93
CA GLY A 84 -18.60 -18.61 2.01
C GLY A 84 -19.96 -18.19 2.58
N VAL A 85 -20.50 -17.03 2.17
CA VAL A 85 -21.79 -16.52 2.66
C VAL A 85 -22.83 -16.66 1.56
N CYS A 86 -23.90 -17.41 1.81
CA CYS A 86 -25.00 -17.54 0.85
C CYS A 86 -25.97 -16.36 0.98
N GLY A 87 -26.38 -15.77 -0.14
CA GLY A 87 -27.32 -14.65 -0.19
C GLY A 87 -26.71 -13.29 0.16
N GLN A 88 -27.55 -12.37 0.66
CA GLN A 88 -27.22 -10.99 1.03
C GLN A 88 -26.47 -10.20 -0.06
N GLU A 89 -26.98 -10.26 -1.30
CA GLU A 89 -26.35 -9.60 -2.45
C GLU A 89 -26.21 -8.08 -2.25
N ASP A 90 -27.21 -7.42 -1.64
CA ASP A 90 -27.18 -5.98 -1.41
C ASP A 90 -26.12 -5.57 -0.37
N VAL A 91 -25.90 -6.40 0.66
CA VAL A 91 -24.86 -6.16 1.66
C VAL A 91 -23.48 -6.33 1.03
N LYS A 92 -23.28 -7.37 0.22
CA LYS A 92 -22.01 -7.60 -0.49
C LYS A 92 -21.70 -6.48 -1.48
N LYS A 93 -22.72 -5.98 -2.19
CA LYS A 93 -22.63 -4.80 -3.05
C LYS A 93 -22.28 -3.54 -2.25
N GLY A 94 -22.89 -3.35 -1.08
CA GLY A 94 -22.56 -2.25 -0.18
C GLY A 94 -21.10 -2.29 0.31
N ILE A 95 -20.61 -3.46 0.72
CA ILE A 95 -19.21 -3.65 1.12
C ILE A 95 -18.26 -3.38 -0.06
N LEU A 96 -18.60 -3.85 -1.26
CA LEU A 96 -17.81 -3.57 -2.46
C LEU A 96 -17.66 -2.06 -2.70
N LEU A 97 -18.76 -1.30 -2.58
CA LEU A 97 -18.74 0.15 -2.71
C LEU A 97 -17.90 0.81 -1.61
N GLN A 98 -17.98 0.31 -0.38
CA GLN A 98 -17.16 0.80 0.73
C GLN A 98 -15.66 0.62 0.48
N LEU A 99 -15.25 -0.47 -0.17
CA LEU A 99 -13.84 -0.77 -0.49
C LEU A 99 -13.30 0.05 -1.65
N ILE A 100 -14.13 0.32 -2.66
CA ILE A 100 -13.75 1.15 -3.81
C ILE A 100 -13.64 2.63 -3.40
N GLY A 101 -14.34 3.02 -2.33
CA GLY A 101 -14.36 4.39 -1.85
C GLY A 101 -15.24 5.31 -2.70
N GLY A 102 -15.24 6.59 -2.36
CA GLY A 102 -15.99 7.62 -3.06
C GLY A 102 -15.13 8.42 -4.03
N VAL A 103 -15.73 9.45 -4.63
CA VAL A 103 -15.02 10.46 -5.41
C VAL A 103 -14.12 11.28 -4.46
N PRO A 104 -12.87 11.62 -4.85
CA PRO A 104 -12.04 12.57 -4.11
C PRO A 104 -12.62 14.00 -4.09
#